data_AF-A0A9P6AUD0-F1
#
_entry.id   AF-A0A9P6AUD0-F1
#
_cell.length_a   1.000
_cell.length_b   1.000
_cell.length_c   1.000
_cell.angle_alpha   90.00
_cell.angle_beta   90.00
_cell.angle_gamma   90.00
#
_symmetry.space_group_name_H-M   'P 1'
#
loop_
_entity.id
_entity.type
_entity.pdbx_description
1 polymer ?
#
loop_
_entity_poly.entity_id
_entity_poly.type
_entity_poly.pdbx_seq_one_letter_code
_entity_poly.pdbx_strand_id
1 'polypeptide(L)'
;MTLGRSPHIIATFLTLVTLAALARQPGTRFLRLAILPFAVILTLRLTYGFVWWDLPLNGISLIAGCYSVLTIMKALQLGLSPNGILKLGEKVPGEITVPAADLVAQDPPKRVARAPGSLTLVEHFLSGLEVLASARGIGWEFGSGTKIQIPPETRDVSDTSKFLRQTYQSAVIHFLYADLLGVFISLVPGIGTPDGGSTFVFGQNTVERYSISALLHFITSIFLINNLHFVYNLMTLIGVGCIGQHPTSWPPVISTTVTTSTSMHSFWARDWHQILRQTFLTLGGYPFQAIFGSSGLIWGAFLASGVLHIWALYVIGAAPTGTR
;
A
#
# COMPACT_ATOMS: atom_id res chain seq x y z
N MET A 1 -6.58 -9.83 -19.98
CA MET A 1 -6.50 -8.36 -20.03
C MET A 1 -6.64 -7.93 -21.49
N THR A 2 -7.74 -7.29 -21.87
CA THR A 2 -7.91 -6.87 -23.28
C THR A 2 -6.97 -5.69 -23.57
N LEU A 3 -6.22 -5.75 -24.66
CA LEU A 3 -5.26 -4.72 -25.08
C LEU A 3 -5.86 -3.29 -25.06
N GLY A 4 -7.17 -3.17 -25.29
CA GLY A 4 -7.90 -1.89 -25.27
C GLY A 4 -7.93 -1.16 -23.92
N ARG A 5 -7.55 -1.79 -22.80
CA ARG A 5 -7.51 -1.15 -21.46
C ARG A 5 -6.17 -0.46 -21.17
N SER A 6 -5.11 -0.83 -21.88
CA SER A 6 -3.75 -0.35 -21.65
C SER A 6 -3.61 1.18 -21.70
N PRO A 7 -4.28 1.91 -22.61
CA PRO A 7 -4.15 3.38 -22.66
C PRO A 7 -4.59 4.08 -21.37
N HIS A 8 -5.63 3.58 -20.69
CA HIS A 8 -6.13 4.19 -19.45
C HIS A 8 -5.19 3.94 -18.28
N ILE A 9 -4.64 2.73 -18.17
CA ILE A 9 -3.65 2.39 -17.14
C ILE A 9 -2.39 3.26 -17.33
N ILE A 10 -1.90 3.35 -18.57
CA ILE A 10 -0.74 4.17 -18.92
C ILE A 10 -1.03 5.65 -18.61
N ALA A 11 -2.19 6.18 -18.98
CA ALA A 11 -2.57 7.56 -18.70
C ALA A 11 -2.63 7.86 -17.20
N THR A 12 -3.27 6.99 -16.40
CA THR A 12 -3.32 7.13 -14.93
C THR A 12 -1.92 7.10 -14.35
N PHE A 13 -1.09 6.14 -14.75
CA PHE A 13 0.29 6.01 -14.28
C PHE A 13 1.14 7.23 -14.63
N LEU A 14 1.14 7.65 -15.90
CA LEU A 14 1.90 8.83 -16.36
C LEU A 14 1.46 10.11 -15.64
N THR A 15 0.16 10.27 -15.40
CA THR A 15 -0.37 11.44 -14.67
C THR A 15 0.14 11.47 -13.24
N LEU A 16 0.15 10.32 -12.54
CA LEU A 16 0.67 10.22 -11.18
C LEU A 16 2.17 10.44 -11.11
N VAL A 17 2.94 9.84 -12.04
CA VAL A 17 4.40 10.02 -12.08
C VAL A 17 4.74 11.47 -12.37
N THR A 18 4.01 12.12 -13.28
CA THR A 18 4.18 13.55 -13.56
C THR A 18 3.90 14.39 -12.31
N LEU A 19 2.79 14.12 -11.62
CA LEU A 19 2.44 14.82 -10.38
C LEU A 19 3.50 14.61 -9.29
N ALA A 20 4.04 13.40 -9.17
CA ALA A 20 5.10 13.05 -8.21
C ALA A 20 6.44 13.72 -8.55
N ALA A 21 6.83 13.71 -9.82
CA ALA A 21 8.03 14.38 -10.31
C ALA A 21 7.96 15.90 -10.07
N LEU A 22 6.81 16.52 -10.36
CA LEU A 22 6.58 17.94 -10.04
C LEU A 22 6.65 18.19 -8.53
N ALA A 23 6.15 17.27 -7.70
CA ALA A 23 6.22 17.43 -6.24
C ALA A 23 7.65 17.35 -5.68
N ARG A 24 8.58 16.82 -6.48
CA ARG A 24 10.03 16.82 -6.21
C ARG A 24 10.76 18.02 -6.79
N GLN A 25 10.05 19.02 -7.31
CA GLN A 25 10.62 20.26 -7.83
C GLN A 25 10.07 21.49 -7.07
N PRO A 26 10.90 22.51 -6.81
CA PRO A 26 10.45 23.76 -6.21
C PRO A 26 9.57 24.56 -7.17
N GLY A 27 8.64 25.35 -6.64
CA GLY A 27 7.83 26.30 -7.43
C GLY A 27 6.74 25.69 -8.32
N THR A 28 6.52 24.37 -8.31
CA THR A 28 5.58 23.68 -9.21
C THR A 28 4.14 23.60 -8.69
N ARG A 29 3.80 24.25 -7.56
CA ARG A 29 2.51 24.08 -6.88
C ARG A 29 1.31 24.30 -7.79
N PHE A 30 1.34 25.34 -8.62
CA PHE A 30 0.26 25.64 -9.55
C PHE A 30 0.03 24.50 -10.56
N LEU A 31 1.10 23.98 -11.18
CA LEU A 31 1.02 22.85 -12.11
C LEU A 31 0.49 21.59 -11.43
N ARG A 32 0.92 21.33 -10.20
CA ARG A 32 0.42 20.18 -9.41
C ARG A 32 -1.07 20.28 -9.14
N LEU A 33 -1.57 21.45 -8.76
CA LEU A 33 -2.99 21.70 -8.56
C LEU A 33 -3.80 21.57 -9.86
N ALA A 34 -3.23 21.99 -11.00
CA ALA A 34 -3.87 21.85 -12.31
C ALA A 34 -3.97 20.38 -12.76
N ILE A 35 -2.98 19.53 -12.45
CA ILE A 35 -2.94 18.11 -12.83
C ILE A 35 -3.76 17.23 -11.88
N LEU A 36 -3.85 17.60 -10.60
CA LEU A 36 -4.56 16.87 -9.55
C LEU A 36 -5.96 16.35 -9.95
N PRO A 37 -6.90 17.17 -10.48
CA PRO A 37 -8.22 16.67 -10.85
C PRO A 37 -8.17 15.57 -11.92
N PHE A 38 -7.23 15.65 -12.86
CA PHE A 38 -7.03 14.60 -13.87
C PHE A 38 -6.54 13.30 -13.23
N ALA A 39 -5.60 13.37 -12.29
CA ALA A 39 -5.13 12.18 -11.57
C ALA A 39 -6.28 11.48 -10.84
N VAL A 40 -7.16 12.25 -10.18
CA VAL A 40 -8.33 11.71 -9.47
C VAL A 40 -9.33 11.10 -10.44
N ILE A 41 -9.73 11.83 -11.50
CA ILE A 41 -10.71 11.37 -12.48
C ILE A 41 -10.22 10.13 -13.23
N LEU A 42 -8.96 10.10 -13.67
CA LEU A 42 -8.38 8.95 -14.36
C LEU A 42 -8.30 7.72 -13.45
N THR A 43 -7.99 7.92 -12.17
CA THR A 43 -8.00 6.84 -11.18
C THR A 43 -9.41 6.29 -10.98
N LEU A 44 -10.41 7.14 -10.77
CA LEU A 44 -11.81 6.72 -10.65
C LEU A 44 -12.30 6.00 -11.91
N ARG A 45 -11.96 6.53 -13.10
CA ARG A 45 -12.28 5.89 -14.37
C ARG A 45 -11.60 4.53 -14.51
N LEU A 46 -10.35 4.40 -14.06
CA LEU A 46 -9.65 3.12 -14.07
C LEU A 46 -10.37 2.09 -13.19
N THR A 47 -10.80 2.51 -12.00
CA THR A 47 -11.43 1.64 -11.01
C THR A 47 -12.84 1.22 -11.39
N TYR A 48 -13.69 2.16 -11.78
CA TYR A 48 -15.10 1.89 -12.08
C TYR A 48 -15.36 1.55 -13.55
N GLY A 49 -14.48 1.99 -14.46
CA GLY A 49 -14.60 1.70 -15.89
C GLY A 49 -14.07 0.33 -16.29
N PHE A 50 -13.24 -0.32 -15.46
CA PHE A 50 -12.55 -1.57 -15.80
C PHE A 50 -12.61 -2.61 -14.69
N VAL A 51 -13.81 -2.90 -14.20
CA VAL A 51 -14.02 -3.97 -13.21
C VAL A 51 -13.83 -5.35 -13.86
N TRP A 52 -13.30 -6.30 -13.10
CA TRP A 52 -13.23 -7.70 -13.49
C TRP A 52 -14.44 -8.43 -12.95
N TRP A 53 -15.26 -8.96 -13.87
CA TRP A 53 -16.50 -9.66 -13.56
C TRP A 53 -16.32 -11.15 -13.36
N ASP A 54 -15.24 -11.71 -13.90
CA ASP A 54 -14.94 -13.13 -13.73
C ASP A 54 -14.65 -13.40 -12.26
N LEU A 55 -15.45 -14.28 -11.65
CA LEU A 55 -15.32 -14.65 -10.23
C LEU A 55 -13.88 -14.99 -9.81
N PRO A 56 -13.07 -15.74 -10.60
CA PRO A 56 -11.68 -16.02 -10.24
C PRO A 56 -10.79 -14.78 -10.19
N LEU A 57 -11.19 -13.69 -10.87
CA LEU A 57 -10.45 -12.44 -10.96
C LEU A 57 -11.02 -11.35 -10.05
N ASN A 58 -12.05 -11.64 -9.25
CA ASN A 58 -12.70 -10.65 -8.39
C ASN A 58 -11.75 -10.09 -7.31
N GLY A 59 -10.76 -10.89 -6.88
CA GLY A 59 -9.67 -10.41 -6.04
C GLY A 59 -8.87 -9.25 -6.67
N ILE A 60 -8.78 -9.20 -8.00
CA ILE A 60 -8.14 -8.07 -8.71
C ILE A 60 -8.99 -6.81 -8.58
N SER A 61 -10.33 -6.91 -8.62
CA SER A 61 -11.24 -5.79 -8.38
C SER A 61 -11.10 -5.22 -6.96
N LEU A 62 -10.94 -6.08 -5.94
CA LEU A 62 -10.61 -5.64 -4.57
C LEU A 62 -9.31 -4.84 -4.54
N ILE A 63 -8.24 -5.39 -5.14
CA ILE A 63 -6.94 -4.73 -5.20
C ILE A 63 -7.03 -3.41 -5.96
N ALA A 64 -7.77 -3.35 -7.06
CA ALA A 64 -8.00 -2.13 -7.84
C ALA A 64 -8.75 -1.08 -7.02
N GLY A 65 -9.75 -1.49 -6.22
CA GLY A 65 -10.46 -0.62 -5.29
C GLY A 65 -9.53 -0.03 -4.22
N CYS A 66 -8.75 -0.87 -3.53
CA CYS A 66 -7.74 -0.42 -2.57
C CYS A 66 -6.70 0.51 -3.23
N TYR A 67 -6.19 0.12 -4.40
CA TYR A 67 -5.20 0.89 -5.17
C TYR A 67 -5.76 2.26 -5.56
N SER A 68 -7.05 2.35 -5.89
CA SER A 68 -7.69 3.61 -6.27
C SER A 68 -7.68 4.64 -5.14
N VAL A 69 -8.06 4.21 -3.94
CA VAL A 69 -8.07 5.07 -2.75
C VAL A 69 -6.66 5.51 -2.43
N LEU A 70 -5.69 4.58 -2.44
CA LEU A 70 -4.29 4.90 -2.19
C LEU A 70 -3.73 5.87 -3.22
N THR A 71 -4.09 5.69 -4.47
CA THR A 71 -3.64 6.52 -5.59
C THR A 71 -4.23 7.93 -5.53
N ILE A 72 -5.54 8.05 -5.29
CA ILE A 72 -6.21 9.34 -5.08
C ILE A 72 -5.56 10.05 -3.90
N MET A 73 -5.27 9.32 -2.83
CA MET A 73 -4.63 9.89 -1.65
C MET A 73 -3.21 10.37 -1.90
N LYS A 74 -2.43 9.55 -2.60
CA LYS A 74 -1.09 9.97 -3.00
C LYS A 74 -1.18 11.20 -3.90
N ALA A 75 -2.11 11.23 -4.85
CA ALA A 75 -2.32 12.39 -5.71
C ALA A 75 -2.69 13.65 -4.90
N LEU A 76 -3.61 13.55 -3.94
CA LEU A 76 -3.98 14.66 -3.05
C LEU A 76 -2.79 15.15 -2.22
N GLN A 77 -2.02 14.24 -1.63
CA GLN A 77 -0.79 14.58 -0.90
C GLN A 77 0.20 15.30 -1.82
N LEU A 78 0.47 14.76 -3.00
CA LEU A 78 1.39 15.35 -3.97
C LEU A 78 0.90 16.71 -4.49
N GLY A 79 -0.39 16.87 -4.72
CA GLY A 79 -1.01 18.08 -5.25
C GLY A 79 -1.10 19.22 -4.24
N LEU A 80 -1.51 18.89 -3.01
CA LEU A 80 -1.84 19.87 -1.98
C LEU A 80 -0.65 20.29 -1.11
N SER A 81 0.44 19.50 -1.07
CA SER A 81 1.63 19.86 -0.29
C SER A 81 2.21 21.20 -0.76
N PRO A 82 2.23 22.26 0.08
CA PRO A 82 2.60 23.60 -0.34
C PRO A 82 4.04 23.67 -0.85
N ASN A 83 4.96 22.98 -0.17
CA ASN A 83 6.39 23.01 -0.43
C ASN A 83 6.90 21.81 -1.25
N GLY A 84 5.99 20.99 -1.79
CA GLY A 84 6.38 19.72 -2.42
C GLY A 84 6.57 18.60 -1.38
N ILE A 85 7.25 17.54 -1.78
CA ILE A 85 7.57 16.40 -0.92
C ILE A 85 9.07 16.38 -0.65
N LEU A 86 9.46 16.40 0.62
CA LEU A 86 10.86 16.44 1.04
C LEU A 86 11.37 15.10 1.55
N LYS A 87 12.60 14.76 1.20
CA LYS A 87 13.39 13.70 1.86
C LYS A 87 13.87 14.18 3.23
N LEU A 88 14.26 13.26 4.10
CA LEU A 88 14.78 13.63 5.42
C LEU A 88 16.06 14.47 5.31
N GLY A 89 16.03 15.62 5.99
CA GLY A 89 17.15 16.57 6.01
C GLY A 89 17.23 17.48 4.78
N GLU A 90 16.30 17.36 3.84
CA GLU A 90 16.19 18.20 2.67
C GLU A 90 15.46 19.52 3.01
N LYS A 91 15.94 20.65 2.49
CA LYS A 91 15.24 21.94 2.67
C LYS A 91 14.37 22.30 1.47
N VAL A 92 14.79 21.88 0.28
CA VAL A 92 14.11 22.17 -0.99
C VAL A 92 13.97 20.88 -1.79
N PRO A 93 12.81 20.58 -2.40
CA PRO A 93 12.64 19.34 -3.15
C PRO A 93 13.68 19.21 -4.28
N GLY A 94 14.33 18.05 -4.35
CA GLY A 94 15.33 17.71 -5.37
C GLY A 94 16.78 18.01 -4.98
N GLU A 95 17.03 18.60 -3.80
CA GLU A 95 18.38 18.86 -3.28
C GLU A 95 19.15 17.57 -2.97
N ILE A 96 18.46 16.54 -2.47
CA ILE A 96 19.05 15.23 -2.17
C ILE A 96 18.70 14.22 -3.27
N THR A 97 19.73 13.74 -3.98
CA THR A 97 19.60 12.75 -5.07
C THR A 97 19.65 11.31 -4.61
N VAL A 98 20.29 11.05 -3.46
CA VAL A 98 20.39 9.71 -2.87
C VAL A 98 18.98 9.16 -2.57
N PRO A 99 18.68 7.89 -2.86
CA PRO A 99 17.40 7.28 -2.49
C PRO A 99 17.08 7.48 -1.00
N ALA A 100 15.83 7.81 -0.71
CA ALA A 100 15.34 8.12 0.62
C ALA A 100 15.55 6.96 1.59
N ALA A 101 15.36 5.73 1.13
CA ALA A 101 15.56 4.53 1.94
C ALA A 101 17.02 4.40 2.42
N ASP A 102 17.99 4.79 1.59
CA ASP A 102 19.42 4.75 1.93
C ASP A 102 19.79 5.81 2.99
N LEU A 103 19.05 6.91 3.09
CA LEU A 103 19.25 7.94 4.13
C LEU A 103 19.01 7.41 5.54
N VAL A 104 18.21 6.34 5.68
CA VAL A 104 17.95 5.68 6.96
C VAL A 104 18.96 4.57 7.23
N ALA A 105 19.48 3.94 6.17
CA ALA A 105 20.38 2.80 6.27
C ALA A 105 21.85 3.18 6.53
N GLN A 106 22.29 4.37 6.10
CA GLN A 106 23.68 4.79 6.19
C GLN A 106 23.92 5.73 7.36
N ASP A 107 24.99 5.48 8.11
CA ASP A 107 25.52 6.39 9.13
C ASP A 107 26.87 6.96 8.67
N PRO A 108 27.04 8.28 8.51
CA PRO A 108 26.12 9.24 7.90
C PRO A 108 26.19 9.19 6.35
N PRO A 109 25.09 9.43 5.63
CA PRO A 109 25.11 9.39 4.17
C PRO A 109 26.02 10.49 3.61
N LYS A 110 26.86 10.15 2.63
CA LYS A 110 27.58 11.16 1.83
C LYS A 110 26.55 11.94 1.03
N ARG A 111 26.12 13.08 1.58
CA ARG A 111 25.16 13.98 0.94
C ARG A 111 25.83 14.67 -0.23
N VAL A 112 25.48 14.27 -1.44
CA VAL A 112 25.83 15.03 -2.64
C VAL A 112 24.71 16.05 -2.85
N ALA A 113 24.85 17.23 -2.26
CA ALA A 113 23.94 18.33 -2.53
C ALA A 113 24.20 18.83 -3.97
N ARG A 114 23.14 18.95 -4.77
CA ARG A 114 23.20 19.59 -6.08
C ARG A 114 22.41 20.89 -6.07
N ALA A 115 22.79 21.80 -6.98
CA ALA A 115 22.04 23.04 -7.18
C ALA A 115 20.60 22.72 -7.61
N PRO A 116 19.59 23.42 -7.06
CA PRO A 116 18.20 23.27 -7.48
C PRO A 116 18.05 23.46 -8.99
N GLY A 117 17.32 22.55 -9.65
CA GLY A 117 17.05 22.63 -11.09
C GLY A 117 18.13 22.02 -12.02
N SER A 118 19.18 21.41 -11.46
CA SER A 118 20.22 20.73 -12.25
C SER A 118 19.88 19.28 -12.66
N LEU A 119 18.70 18.79 -12.30
CA LEU A 119 18.29 17.41 -12.59
C LEU A 119 17.81 17.27 -14.04
N THR A 120 18.25 16.19 -14.67
CA THR A 120 17.77 15.73 -15.97
C THR A 120 16.29 15.30 -15.90
N LEU A 121 15.61 15.23 -17.04
CA LEU A 121 14.24 14.72 -17.12
C LEU A 121 14.11 13.29 -16.56
N VAL A 122 15.12 12.44 -16.80
CA VAL A 122 15.18 11.07 -16.30
C VAL A 122 15.29 11.07 -14.76
N GLU A 123 16.14 11.89 -14.18
CA GLU A 123 16.28 12.00 -12.71
C GLU A 123 14.98 12.48 -12.06
N HIS A 124 14.25 13.42 -12.69
CA HIS A 124 12.93 13.84 -12.22
C HIS A 124 11.91 12.70 -12.26
N PHE A 125 11.88 11.94 -13.36
CA PHE A 125 11.00 10.79 -13.51
C PHE A 125 11.29 9.72 -12.45
N LEU A 126 12.56 9.37 -12.25
CA LEU A 126 12.99 8.40 -11.23
C LEU A 126 12.68 8.88 -9.82
N SER A 127 12.88 10.18 -9.52
CA SER A 127 12.51 10.77 -8.22
C SER A 127 10.99 10.71 -7.98
N GLY A 128 10.19 10.90 -9.03
CA GLY A 128 8.74 10.74 -8.97
C GLY A 128 8.33 9.30 -8.66
N LEU A 129 8.93 8.33 -9.35
CA LEU A 129 8.72 6.89 -9.09
C LEU A 129 9.09 6.51 -7.66
N GLU A 130 10.21 7.03 -7.16
CA GLU A 130 10.67 6.79 -5.79
C GLU A 130 9.63 7.24 -4.75
N VAL A 131 9.06 8.44 -4.91
CA VAL A 131 8.01 8.96 -4.01
C VAL A 131 6.74 8.10 -4.09
N LEU A 132 6.35 7.67 -5.29
CA LEU A 132 5.16 6.84 -5.50
C LEU A 132 5.34 5.44 -4.89
N ALA A 133 6.53 4.85 -5.01
CA ALA A 133 6.87 3.57 -4.42
C ALA A 133 6.99 3.65 -2.88
N SER A 134 7.23 4.84 -2.32
CA SER A 134 7.32 5.05 -0.87
C SER A 134 5.94 5.27 -0.23
N ALA A 135 5.19 4.18 -0.07
CA ALA A 135 3.93 4.18 0.67
C ALA A 135 4.14 4.42 2.18
N ARG A 136 5.20 3.84 2.76
CA ARG A 136 5.54 3.96 4.19
C ARG A 136 6.17 5.29 4.57
N GLY A 137 6.73 6.03 3.61
CA GLY A 137 7.46 7.27 3.87
C GLY A 137 8.82 7.07 4.55
N ILE A 138 9.44 5.88 4.44
CA ILE A 138 10.79 5.66 4.97
C ILE A 138 11.77 6.57 4.23
N GLY A 139 12.52 7.39 4.98
CA GLY A 139 13.43 8.37 4.41
C GLY A 139 12.78 9.67 3.92
N TRP A 140 11.47 9.83 4.13
CA TRP A 140 10.72 11.03 3.75
C TRP A 140 10.20 11.80 4.96
N GLU A 141 10.12 13.13 4.83
CA GLU A 141 9.61 14.00 5.90
C GLU A 141 8.20 13.60 6.32
N PHE A 142 7.31 13.34 5.34
CA PHE A 142 5.92 12.94 5.61
C PHE A 142 5.80 11.62 6.41
N GLY A 143 6.84 10.79 6.41
CA GLY A 143 6.89 9.58 7.24
C GLY A 143 7.45 9.83 8.64
N SER A 144 8.34 10.82 8.83
CA SER A 144 9.07 11.02 10.09
C SER A 144 8.22 11.43 11.30
N GLY A 145 7.16 12.21 11.10
CA GLY A 145 6.39 12.84 12.18
C GLY A 145 5.74 11.89 13.18
N THR A 146 5.63 10.60 12.87
CA THR A 146 4.86 9.63 13.67
C THR A 146 5.67 8.46 14.20
N LYS A 147 7.02 8.56 14.19
CA LYS A 147 7.95 7.47 14.52
C LYS A 147 7.57 6.18 13.79
N ILE A 148 7.86 6.14 12.48
CA ILE A 148 7.64 4.95 11.65
C ILE A 148 8.14 3.73 12.41
N GLN A 149 7.25 2.79 12.66
CA GLN A 149 7.65 1.50 13.20
C GLN A 149 8.19 0.68 12.05
N ILE A 150 9.47 0.34 12.14
CA ILE A 150 10.14 -0.58 11.23
C ILE A 150 10.32 -1.87 12.02
N PRO A 151 9.60 -2.95 11.66
CA PRO A 151 9.82 -4.25 12.28
C PRO A 151 11.29 -4.66 12.15
N PRO A 152 11.85 -5.35 13.16
CA PRO A 152 13.22 -5.83 13.08
C PRO A 152 13.36 -6.79 11.90
N GLU A 153 14.45 -6.63 11.17
CA GLU A 153 14.77 -7.51 10.05
C GLU A 153 15.24 -8.86 10.57
N THR A 154 14.69 -9.94 10.00
CA THR A 154 15.04 -11.32 10.34
C THR A 154 15.95 -11.96 9.29
N ARG A 155 16.08 -11.34 8.12
CA ARG A 155 16.95 -11.75 7.02
C ARG A 155 18.34 -11.12 7.15
N ASP A 156 19.33 -11.75 6.54
CA ASP A 156 20.70 -11.24 6.50
C ASP A 156 20.79 -10.10 5.49
N VAL A 157 20.88 -8.85 5.96
CA VAL A 157 21.02 -7.66 5.10
C VAL A 157 22.47 -7.34 4.72
N SER A 158 23.44 -8.04 5.32
CA SER A 158 24.86 -7.82 5.06
C SER A 158 25.34 -8.54 3.78
N ASP A 159 24.64 -9.62 3.39
CA ASP A 159 24.93 -10.42 2.21
C ASP A 159 23.70 -10.48 1.30
N THR A 160 23.76 -9.78 0.17
CA THR A 160 22.65 -9.69 -0.79
C THR A 160 22.23 -11.04 -1.34
N SER A 161 23.17 -11.98 -1.53
CA SER A 161 22.83 -13.31 -2.07
C SER A 161 22.05 -14.14 -1.04
N LYS A 162 22.47 -14.09 0.23
CA LYS A 162 21.72 -14.72 1.33
C LYS A 162 20.37 -14.08 1.52
N PHE A 163 20.29 -12.75 1.48
CA PHE A 163 19.04 -12.00 1.56
C PHE A 163 18.02 -12.44 0.50
N LEU A 164 18.45 -12.50 -0.76
CA LEU A 164 17.61 -12.92 -1.89
C LEU A 164 17.14 -14.37 -1.72
N ARG A 165 18.04 -15.28 -1.30
CA ARG A 165 17.67 -16.68 -1.02
C ARG A 165 16.63 -16.79 0.08
N GLN A 166 16.83 -16.10 1.21
CA GLN A 166 15.88 -16.10 2.33
C GLN A 166 14.53 -15.48 1.93
N THR A 167 14.55 -14.40 1.15
CA THR A 167 13.34 -13.74 0.64
C THR A 167 12.57 -14.66 -0.33
N TYR A 168 13.27 -15.37 -1.21
CA TYR A 168 12.67 -16.36 -2.11
C TYR A 168 12.04 -17.53 -1.34
N GLN A 169 12.76 -18.09 -0.36
CA GLN A 169 12.22 -19.15 0.50
C GLN A 169 10.97 -18.68 1.24
N SER A 170 11.01 -17.48 1.82
CA SER A 170 9.85 -16.88 2.49
C SER A 170 8.68 -16.67 1.51
N ALA A 171 8.92 -16.20 0.29
CA ALA A 171 7.90 -16.06 -0.75
C ALA A 171 7.21 -17.39 -1.05
N VAL A 172 7.98 -18.45 -1.29
CA VAL A 172 7.45 -19.79 -1.57
C VAL A 172 6.63 -20.32 -0.40
N ILE A 173 7.13 -20.19 0.83
CA ILE A 173 6.42 -20.65 2.04
C ILE A 173 5.07 -19.93 2.18
N HIS A 174 5.08 -18.59 2.10
CA HIS A 174 3.85 -17.81 2.23
C HIS A 174 2.87 -18.08 1.08
N PHE A 175 3.35 -18.31 -0.14
CA PHE A 175 2.52 -18.73 -1.26
C PHE A 175 1.83 -20.08 -0.96
N LEU A 176 2.58 -21.09 -0.52
CA LEU A 176 2.02 -22.42 -0.21
C LEU A 176 1.00 -22.36 0.93
N TYR A 177 1.25 -21.56 1.98
CA TYR A 177 0.27 -21.35 3.04
C TYR A 177 -0.99 -20.65 2.52
N ALA A 178 -0.84 -19.60 1.72
CA ALA A 178 -1.97 -18.91 1.11
C ALA A 178 -2.79 -19.84 0.21
N ASP A 179 -2.14 -20.63 -0.64
CA ASP A 179 -2.80 -21.59 -1.52
C ASP A 179 -3.60 -22.63 -0.72
N LEU A 180 -2.97 -23.27 0.27
CA LEU A 180 -3.61 -24.25 1.14
C LEU A 180 -4.83 -23.67 1.88
N LEU A 181 -4.70 -22.49 2.48
CA LEU A 181 -5.80 -21.82 3.18
C LEU A 181 -6.91 -21.40 2.21
N GLY A 182 -6.54 -20.97 1.00
CA GLY A 182 -7.48 -20.66 -0.08
C GLY A 182 -8.31 -21.87 -0.48
N VAL A 183 -7.69 -23.05 -0.59
CA VAL A 183 -8.41 -24.32 -0.83
C VAL A 183 -9.40 -24.59 0.31
N PHE A 184 -8.99 -24.48 1.58
CA PHE A 184 -9.90 -24.68 2.72
C PHE A 184 -11.10 -23.73 2.72
N ILE A 185 -10.87 -22.44 2.42
CA ILE A 185 -11.95 -21.45 2.30
C ILE A 185 -12.91 -21.85 1.17
N SER A 186 -12.37 -22.30 0.04
CA SER A 186 -13.15 -22.66 -1.16
C SER A 186 -13.97 -23.94 -1.00
N LEU A 187 -13.61 -24.81 -0.05
CA LEU A 187 -14.38 -26.01 0.28
C LEU A 187 -15.66 -25.70 1.06
N VAL A 188 -15.85 -24.47 1.53
CA VAL A 188 -17.02 -24.06 2.29
C VAL A 188 -18.17 -23.74 1.33
N PRO A 189 -19.26 -24.52 1.35
CA PRO A 189 -20.45 -24.27 0.54
C PRO A 189 -20.95 -22.83 0.67
N GLY A 190 -21.28 -22.22 -0.46
CA GLY A 190 -21.80 -20.86 -0.53
C GLY A 190 -20.74 -19.76 -0.45
N ILE A 191 -19.51 -20.05 -0.01
CA ILE A 191 -18.41 -19.09 -0.02
C ILE A 191 -17.74 -19.09 -1.39
N GLY A 192 -17.41 -17.88 -1.87
CA GLY A 192 -16.76 -17.71 -3.18
C GLY A 192 -17.70 -17.89 -4.37
N THR A 193 -19.02 -17.88 -4.16
CA THR A 193 -20.01 -17.89 -5.24
C THR A 193 -20.27 -16.48 -5.77
N PRO A 194 -20.66 -16.31 -7.05
CA PRO A 194 -20.97 -14.98 -7.62
C PRO A 194 -22.17 -14.30 -6.97
N ASP A 195 -23.12 -15.09 -6.46
CA ASP A 195 -24.35 -14.60 -5.84
C ASP A 195 -24.09 -13.93 -4.48
N GLY A 196 -22.86 -14.07 -3.96
CA GLY A 196 -22.54 -13.69 -2.60
C GLY A 196 -23.18 -14.64 -1.58
N GLY A 197 -22.77 -14.52 -0.34
CA GLY A 197 -23.24 -15.40 0.71
C GLY A 197 -22.98 -14.83 2.09
N SER A 198 -23.64 -15.43 3.07
CA SER A 198 -23.35 -15.17 4.47
C SER A 198 -22.25 -16.14 4.93
N THR A 199 -21.28 -15.67 5.72
CA THR A 199 -20.34 -16.57 6.40
C THR A 199 -21.02 -17.39 7.51
N PHE A 200 -22.27 -17.08 7.83
CA PHE A 200 -23.13 -17.82 8.75
C PHE A 200 -23.87 -18.95 8.02
N VAL A 201 -23.13 -19.80 7.31
CA VAL A 201 -23.65 -20.80 6.35
C VAL A 201 -24.20 -22.07 6.99
N PHE A 202 -23.86 -22.35 8.26
CA PHE A 202 -24.15 -23.63 8.88
C PHE A 202 -24.79 -23.50 10.26
N GLY A 203 -25.54 -24.53 10.64
CA GLY A 203 -26.14 -24.69 11.97
C GLY A 203 -27.53 -24.06 12.11
N GLN A 204 -28.46 -24.89 12.62
CA GLN A 204 -29.67 -24.41 13.30
C GLN A 204 -29.33 -23.82 14.67
N ASN A 205 -28.20 -24.27 15.26
CA ASN A 205 -27.70 -23.79 16.54
C ASN A 205 -26.79 -22.56 16.33
N THR A 206 -27.07 -21.50 17.09
CA THR A 206 -26.28 -20.26 17.15
C THR A 206 -24.80 -20.54 17.41
N VAL A 207 -24.46 -21.44 18.34
CA VAL A 207 -23.05 -21.67 18.72
C VAL A 207 -22.24 -22.21 17.54
N GLU A 208 -22.78 -23.20 16.83
CA GLU A 208 -22.13 -23.79 15.65
C GLU A 208 -21.93 -22.74 14.56
N ARG A 209 -22.99 -21.99 14.24
CA ARG A 209 -23.00 -20.93 13.22
C ARG A 209 -21.92 -19.88 13.46
N TYR A 210 -21.81 -19.38 14.69
CA TYR A 210 -20.81 -18.38 15.05
C TYR A 210 -19.41 -18.97 15.15
N SER A 211 -19.27 -20.23 15.58
CA SER A 211 -17.97 -20.91 15.65
C SER A 211 -17.35 -21.10 14.27
N ILE A 212 -18.15 -21.56 13.30
CA ILE A 212 -17.68 -21.74 11.92
C ILE A 212 -17.37 -20.39 11.30
N SER A 213 -18.26 -19.39 11.45
CA SER A 213 -18.01 -18.04 10.95
C SER A 213 -16.71 -17.45 11.54
N ALA A 214 -16.49 -17.59 12.85
CA ALA A 214 -15.27 -17.12 13.50
C ALA A 214 -14.01 -17.85 13.00
N LEU A 215 -14.08 -19.17 12.84
CA LEU A 215 -12.98 -19.97 12.27
C LEU A 215 -12.65 -19.52 10.85
N LEU A 216 -13.67 -19.29 10.01
CA LEU A 216 -13.48 -18.83 8.64
C LEU A 216 -12.85 -17.45 8.58
N HIS A 217 -13.27 -16.52 9.44
CA HIS A 217 -12.64 -15.20 9.55
C HIS A 217 -11.17 -15.32 9.97
N PHE A 218 -10.86 -16.22 10.91
CA PHE A 218 -9.50 -16.47 11.35
C PHE A 218 -8.63 -17.02 10.22
N ILE A 219 -9.09 -18.06 9.51
CA ILE A 219 -8.42 -18.65 8.35
C ILE A 219 -8.21 -17.60 7.24
N THR A 220 -9.25 -16.82 6.94
CA THR A 220 -9.19 -15.74 5.93
C THR A 220 -8.18 -14.65 6.32
N SER A 221 -8.07 -14.34 7.61
CA SER A 221 -7.07 -13.37 8.10
C SER A 221 -5.65 -13.89 7.91
N ILE A 222 -5.40 -15.17 8.22
CA ILE A 222 -4.08 -15.79 7.99
C ILE A 222 -3.78 -15.87 6.50
N PHE A 223 -4.77 -16.23 5.67
CA PHE A 223 -4.66 -16.21 4.21
C PHE A 223 -4.24 -14.83 3.69
N LEU A 224 -4.87 -13.76 4.17
CA LEU A 224 -4.56 -12.38 3.78
C LEU A 224 -3.13 -11.99 4.18
N ILE A 225 -2.71 -12.30 5.41
CA ILE A 225 -1.35 -12.04 5.91
C ILE A 225 -0.31 -12.71 5.01
N ASN A 226 -0.50 -14.00 4.70
CA ASN A 226 0.42 -14.75 3.85
C ASN A 226 0.48 -14.17 2.43
N ASN A 227 -0.66 -13.79 1.84
CA ASN A 227 -0.67 -13.13 0.54
C ASN A 227 0.11 -11.82 0.54
N LEU A 228 -0.05 -10.99 1.57
CA LEU A 228 0.69 -9.73 1.70
C LEU A 228 2.19 -9.96 1.81
N HIS A 229 2.62 -10.94 2.61
CA HIS A 229 4.04 -11.33 2.68
C HIS A 229 4.56 -11.84 1.34
N PHE A 230 3.80 -12.70 0.65
CA PHE A 230 4.18 -13.22 -0.66
C PHE A 230 4.38 -12.09 -1.68
N VAL A 231 3.40 -11.21 -1.85
CA VAL A 231 3.48 -10.07 -2.77
C VAL A 231 4.65 -9.15 -2.40
N TYR A 232 4.83 -8.86 -1.11
CA TYR A 232 5.94 -8.02 -0.66
C TYR A 232 7.30 -8.64 -0.96
N ASN A 233 7.46 -9.95 -0.73
CA ASN A 233 8.70 -10.66 -1.03
C ASN A 233 8.98 -10.70 -2.53
N LEU A 234 7.96 -10.86 -3.38
CA LEU A 234 8.14 -10.76 -4.84
C LEU A 234 8.66 -9.38 -5.25
N MET A 235 8.06 -8.31 -4.72
CA MET A 235 8.52 -6.95 -4.98
C MET A 235 9.94 -6.72 -4.46
N THR A 236 10.27 -7.31 -3.31
CA THR A 236 11.63 -7.26 -2.74
C THR A 236 12.64 -7.97 -3.65
N LEU A 237 12.31 -9.15 -4.19
CA LEU A 237 13.18 -9.87 -5.12
C LEU A 237 13.43 -9.05 -6.40
N ILE A 238 12.41 -8.38 -6.92
CA ILE A 238 12.55 -7.50 -8.08
C ILE A 238 13.43 -6.29 -7.72
N GLY A 239 13.14 -5.62 -6.60
CA GLY A 239 13.87 -4.43 -6.16
C GLY A 239 15.35 -4.69 -5.88
N VAL A 240 15.66 -5.73 -5.12
CA VAL A 240 17.03 -6.06 -4.74
C VAL A 240 17.75 -6.82 -5.85
N GLY A 241 17.08 -7.81 -6.48
CA GLY A 241 17.71 -8.70 -7.46
C GLY A 241 17.79 -8.13 -8.87
N CYS A 242 16.78 -7.41 -9.34
CA CYS A 242 16.75 -6.86 -10.70
C CYS A 242 17.14 -5.39 -10.76
N ILE A 243 16.74 -4.59 -9.76
CA ILE A 243 16.98 -3.13 -9.73
C ILE A 243 18.27 -2.80 -8.94
N GLY A 244 18.80 -3.74 -8.15
CA GLY A 244 20.03 -3.55 -7.38
C GLY A 244 19.86 -2.64 -6.15
N GLN A 245 18.65 -2.53 -5.61
CA GLN A 245 18.43 -1.78 -4.36
C GLN A 245 19.07 -2.50 -3.18
N HIS A 246 19.52 -1.74 -2.18
CA HIS A 246 20.15 -2.32 -0.99
C HIS A 246 19.12 -3.10 -0.14
N PRO A 247 19.46 -4.27 0.45
CA PRO A 247 18.53 -5.06 1.28
C PRO A 247 17.82 -4.28 2.39
N THR A 248 18.51 -3.35 3.04
CA THR A 248 17.94 -2.50 4.12
C THR A 248 16.83 -1.56 3.64
N SER A 249 16.70 -1.32 2.33
CA SER A 249 15.60 -0.55 1.75
C SER A 249 14.27 -1.31 1.75
N TRP A 250 14.30 -2.62 2.02
CA TRP A 250 13.13 -3.51 1.99
C TRP A 250 12.83 -4.14 3.36
N PRO A 251 12.69 -3.34 4.44
CA PRO A 251 12.42 -3.90 5.77
C PRO A 251 11.05 -4.59 5.81
N PRO A 252 10.79 -5.50 6.76
CA PRO A 252 9.52 -6.22 6.81
C PRO A 252 8.33 -5.25 6.92
N VAL A 253 7.22 -5.61 6.26
CA VAL A 253 5.99 -4.79 6.22
C VAL A 253 4.98 -5.13 7.30
N ILE A 254 5.05 -6.37 7.79
CA ILE A 254 4.24 -6.92 8.86
C ILE A 254 5.22 -7.42 9.90
N SER A 255 4.99 -7.07 11.16
CA SER A 255 5.85 -7.53 12.25
C SER A 255 5.66 -9.03 12.49
N THR A 256 6.75 -9.73 12.81
CA THR A 256 6.69 -11.12 13.29
C THR A 256 5.89 -11.24 14.59
N THR A 257 5.70 -10.12 15.30
CA THR A 257 4.91 -10.04 16.54
C THR A 257 3.41 -9.89 16.32
N VAL A 258 2.91 -9.82 15.08
CA VAL A 258 1.45 -9.78 14.82
C VAL A 258 0.73 -10.96 15.50
N THR A 259 1.36 -12.14 15.49
CA THR A 259 0.81 -13.36 16.13
C THR A 259 1.01 -13.39 17.65
N THR A 260 1.89 -12.54 18.19
CA THR A 260 2.22 -12.48 19.62
C THR A 260 1.82 -11.16 20.26
N SER A 261 1.04 -10.33 19.56
CA SER A 261 0.66 -9.00 20.03
C SER A 261 -0.24 -9.12 21.25
N THR A 262 0.19 -8.53 22.37
CA THR A 262 -0.50 -8.66 23.67
C THR A 262 -1.62 -7.64 23.87
N SER A 263 -1.82 -6.72 22.92
CA SER A 263 -2.89 -5.73 22.96
C SER A 263 -3.33 -5.29 21.57
N MET A 264 -4.59 -4.86 21.46
CA MET A 264 -5.12 -4.25 20.23
C MET A 264 -4.34 -3.00 19.82
N HIS A 265 -3.85 -2.24 20.79
CA HIS A 265 -3.02 -1.08 20.50
C HIS A 265 -1.71 -1.48 19.81
N SER A 266 -0.98 -2.46 20.36
CA SER A 266 0.25 -2.96 19.74
C SER A 266 -0.02 -3.50 18.33
N PHE A 267 -1.07 -4.30 18.18
CA PHE A 267 -1.46 -4.89 16.90
C PHE A 267 -1.70 -3.82 15.83
N TRP A 268 -2.59 -2.86 16.09
CA TRP A 268 -2.98 -1.86 15.09
C TRP A 268 -1.97 -0.73 14.90
N ALA A 269 -1.31 -0.29 15.97
CA ALA A 269 -0.41 0.86 15.89
C ALA A 269 1.00 0.50 15.39
N ARG A 270 1.46 -0.73 15.64
CA ARG A 270 2.86 -1.13 15.42
C ARG A 270 3.05 -2.29 14.45
N ASP A 271 2.20 -3.30 14.54
CA ASP A 271 2.48 -4.60 13.93
C ASP A 271 1.77 -4.78 12.57
N TRP A 272 0.53 -4.29 12.46
CA TRP A 272 -0.34 -4.44 11.29
C TRP A 272 -0.19 -3.32 10.27
N HIS A 273 -0.30 -3.66 8.97
CA HIS A 273 -0.42 -2.76 7.80
C HIS A 273 0.36 -1.43 7.88
N GLN A 274 1.64 -1.48 8.23
CA GLN A 274 2.46 -0.26 8.32
C GLN A 274 2.57 0.50 6.98
N ILE A 275 2.31 -0.17 5.85
CA ILE A 275 2.20 0.42 4.50
C ILE A 275 1.06 1.45 4.41
N LEU A 276 -0.10 1.16 4.99
CA LEU A 276 -1.31 2.00 4.86
C LEU A 276 -1.45 3.03 5.98
N ARG A 277 -0.65 2.90 7.04
CA ARG A 277 -0.71 3.75 8.23
C ARG A 277 -0.66 5.24 7.87
N GLN A 278 0.30 5.64 7.02
CA GLN A 278 0.42 7.04 6.61
C GLN A 278 -0.83 7.53 5.88
N THR A 279 -1.42 6.71 5.02
CA THR A 279 -2.65 7.02 4.30
C THR A 279 -3.78 7.28 5.29
N PHE A 280 -3.98 6.41 6.28
CA PHE A 280 -5.05 6.56 7.27
C PHE A 280 -4.85 7.78 8.18
N LEU A 281 -3.61 8.05 8.59
CA LEU A 281 -3.28 9.24 9.37
C LEU A 281 -3.50 10.52 8.56
N THR A 282 -3.13 10.53 7.28
CA THR A 282 -3.31 11.71 6.42
C THR A 282 -4.79 11.95 6.09
N LEU A 283 -5.55 10.89 5.83
CA LEU A 283 -6.96 10.97 5.44
C LEU A 283 -7.88 11.37 6.57
N GLY A 284 -7.75 10.66 7.69
CA GLY A 284 -8.70 10.77 8.78
C GLY A 284 -8.01 11.21 10.05
N GLY A 285 -6.84 10.63 10.36
CA GLY A 285 -6.13 10.88 11.61
C GLY A 285 -5.89 12.36 11.90
N TYR A 286 -5.04 13.04 11.13
CA TYR A 286 -4.69 14.45 11.38
C TYR A 286 -5.88 15.40 11.24
N PRO A 287 -6.77 15.28 10.23
CA PRO A 287 -7.97 16.12 10.16
C PRO A 287 -8.86 15.99 11.40
N PHE A 288 -9.13 14.77 11.86
CA PHE A 288 -9.93 14.57 13.07
C PHE A 288 -9.16 14.95 14.34
N GLN A 289 -7.83 14.82 14.35
CA GLN A 289 -7.00 15.27 15.46
C GLN A 289 -7.09 16.78 15.66
N ALA A 290 -7.14 17.55 14.57
CA ALA A 290 -7.29 19.00 14.63
C ALA A 290 -8.63 19.43 15.27
N ILE A 291 -9.68 18.61 15.14
CA ILE A 291 -11.03 18.91 15.64
C ILE A 291 -11.25 18.33 17.04
N PHE A 292 -10.82 17.08 17.29
CA PHE A 292 -11.15 16.29 18.48
C PHE A 292 -9.92 15.88 19.31
N GLY A 293 -8.75 16.45 19.04
CA GLY A 293 -7.51 16.13 19.75
C GLY A 293 -7.03 14.68 19.54
N SER A 294 -6.33 14.13 20.53
CA SER A 294 -5.71 12.80 20.44
C SER A 294 -6.69 11.67 20.13
N SER A 295 -7.92 11.74 20.66
CA SER A 295 -8.95 10.75 20.35
C SER A 295 -9.36 10.83 18.88
N GLY A 296 -9.47 12.05 18.33
CA GLY A 296 -9.73 12.28 16.91
C GLY A 296 -8.74 11.58 15.99
N LEU A 297 -7.45 11.56 16.35
CA LEU A 297 -6.42 10.85 15.58
C LEU A 297 -6.76 9.37 15.38
N ILE A 298 -7.20 8.71 16.45
CA ILE A 298 -7.55 7.29 16.44
C ILE A 298 -8.83 7.08 15.64
N TRP A 299 -9.90 7.79 15.98
CA TRP A 299 -11.20 7.68 15.30
C TRP A 299 -11.10 7.94 13.81
N GLY A 300 -10.40 9.02 13.43
CA GLY A 300 -10.20 9.38 12.03
C GLY A 300 -9.41 8.31 11.28
N ALA A 301 -8.34 7.78 11.85
CA ALA A 301 -7.56 6.73 11.20
C ALA A 301 -8.38 5.44 10.97
N PHE A 302 -9.15 5.00 11.97
CA PHE A 302 -10.04 3.84 11.82
C PHE A 302 -11.18 4.09 10.83
N LEU A 303 -11.77 5.29 10.83
CA LEU A 303 -12.80 5.67 9.86
C LEU A 303 -12.24 5.64 8.43
N ALA A 304 -11.07 6.24 8.20
CA ALA A 304 -10.40 6.20 6.90
C ALA A 304 -10.08 4.77 6.45
N SER A 305 -9.64 3.91 7.37
CA SER A 305 -9.45 2.48 7.12
C SER A 305 -10.76 1.79 6.73
N GLY A 306 -11.83 2.01 7.50
CA GLY A 306 -13.15 1.44 7.21
C GLY A 306 -13.69 1.86 5.85
N VAL A 307 -13.57 3.14 5.49
CA VAL A 307 -13.94 3.66 4.17
C VAL A 307 -13.15 2.98 3.06
N LEU A 308 -11.83 2.79 3.23
CA LEU A 308 -11.02 2.08 2.25
C LEU A 308 -11.52 0.65 2.01
N HIS A 309 -11.87 -0.08 3.08
CA HIS A 309 -12.39 -1.45 2.95
C HIS A 309 -13.78 -1.48 2.30
N ILE A 310 -14.71 -0.61 2.73
CA ILE A 310 -16.04 -0.51 2.12
C ILE A 310 -15.92 -0.15 0.65
N TRP A 311 -15.04 0.79 0.30
CA TRP A 311 -14.80 1.18 -1.08
C TRP A 311 -14.27 0.00 -1.92
N ALA A 312 -13.28 -0.72 -1.41
CA ALA A 312 -12.70 -1.86 -2.11
C ALA A 312 -13.72 -3.00 -2.31
N LEU A 313 -14.55 -3.26 -1.29
CA LEU A 313 -15.67 -4.21 -1.37
C LEU A 313 -16.79 -3.72 -2.30
N TYR A 314 -17.05 -2.42 -2.34
CA TYR A 314 -18.03 -1.84 -3.25
C TYR A 314 -17.58 -2.04 -4.71
N VAL A 315 -16.30 -1.88 -5.03
CA VAL A 315 -15.78 -2.15 -6.39
C VAL A 315 -15.98 -3.61 -6.80
N ILE A 316 -15.91 -4.54 -5.86
CA ILE A 316 -16.29 -5.95 -6.08
C ILE A 316 -17.80 -6.08 -6.35
N GLY A 317 -18.63 -5.48 -5.50
CA GLY A 317 -20.10 -5.64 -5.51
C GLY A 317 -20.83 -4.78 -6.54
N ALA A 318 -20.21 -3.74 -7.09
CA ALA A 318 -20.76 -2.86 -8.13
C ALA A 318 -20.90 -3.55 -9.50
N ALA A 319 -20.68 -4.87 -9.54
CA ALA A 319 -21.07 -5.68 -10.67
C ALA A 319 -22.56 -5.54 -10.95
N PRO A 320 -22.94 -5.12 -12.17
CA PRO A 320 -24.33 -5.22 -12.58
C PRO A 320 -24.77 -6.65 -12.31
N THR A 321 -25.78 -6.82 -11.47
CA THR A 321 -26.50 -8.08 -11.27
C THR A 321 -27.36 -8.41 -12.50
N GLY A 322 -26.83 -8.10 -13.69
CA GLY A 322 -27.47 -8.33 -14.97
C GLY A 322 -27.67 -9.82 -15.16
N THR A 323 -28.87 -10.28 -14.78
CA THR A 323 -29.76 -11.05 -15.64
C THR A 323 -29.07 -11.48 -16.93
N ARG A 324 -28.46 -12.67 -16.87
CA ARG A 324 -28.18 -13.47 -18.07
C ARG A 324 -29.50 -13.96 -18.66
#